data_AF-A0A4Q9JST2-F1
#
_entry.id   AF-A0A4Q9JST2-F1
#
_cell.length_a   1.000
_cell.length_b   1.000
_cell.length_c   1.000
_cell.angle_alpha   90.00
_cell.angle_beta   90.00
_cell.angle_gamma   90.00
#
_symmetry.space_group_name_H-M   'P 1'
#
loop_
_entity.id
_entity.type
_entity.pdbx_description
1 polymer ?
#
loop_
_entity_poly.entity_id
_entity_poly.type
_entity_poly.pdbx_seq_one_letter_code
_entity_poly.pdbx_strand_id
1 'polypeptide(L)'
;MNPSLFLKNLNALNNTFLKEELKKIKSNLKFELIQGKDNLDINLKETTGGGDCYLYTNPLTELNSLLNTYNDKYFLYPVLYFYGFGNGILFKALLQNKN
;
A
#
# COMPACT_ATOMS: atom_id res chain seq x y z
N MET A 1 0.37 -5.85 14.05
CA MET A 1 1.56 -5.60 13.19
C MET A 1 2.58 -6.71 13.45
N ASN A 2 3.14 -7.36 12.43
CA ASN A 2 4.21 -8.35 12.62
C ASN A 2 5.56 -7.60 12.72
N PRO A 3 6.21 -7.53 13.91
CA PRO A 3 7.42 -6.72 14.08
C PRO A 3 8.60 -7.23 13.23
N SER A 4 8.66 -8.55 13.00
CA SER A 4 9.69 -9.17 12.16
C SER A 4 9.58 -8.73 10.70
N LEU A 5 8.37 -8.69 10.15
CA LEU A 5 8.12 -8.23 8.80
C LEU A 5 8.46 -6.75 8.63
N PHE A 6 8.08 -5.92 9.60
CA PHE A 6 8.42 -4.49 9.57
C PHE A 6 9.93 -4.26 9.55
N LEU A 7 10.67 -4.93 10.43
CA LEU A 7 12.13 -4.79 10.48
C LEU A 7 12.80 -5.32 9.20
N LYS A 8 12.29 -6.41 8.64
CA LYS A 8 12.77 -6.94 7.34
C LYS A 8 12.58 -5.92 6.22
N ASN A 9 11.40 -5.31 6.12
CA ASN A 9 11.12 -4.27 5.11
C ASN A 9 11.99 -3.03 5.33
N LEU A 10 12.16 -2.59 6.58
CA LEU A 10 12.99 -1.45 6.93
C LEU A 10 14.47 -1.68 6.59
N ASN A 11 14.96 -2.92 6.72
CA ASN A 11 16.33 -3.29 6.36
C ASN A 11 16.54 -3.44 4.86
N ALA A 12 15.49 -3.68 4.07
CA ALA A 12 15.56 -3.72 2.61
C ALA A 12 15.69 -2.33 1.97
N LEU A 13 15.47 -1.24 2.74
CA LEU A 13 15.62 0.12 2.24
C LEU A 13 17.10 0.51 2.11
N ASN A 14 17.52 0.84 0.89
CA ASN A 14 18.86 1.40 0.62
C ASN A 14 18.97 2.88 1.01
N ASN A 15 17.85 3.58 1.17
CA ASN A 15 17.83 5.00 1.53
C ASN A 15 17.92 5.17 3.06
N THR A 16 19.10 5.53 3.56
CA THR A 16 19.38 5.72 4.99
C THR A 16 18.50 6.79 5.63
N PHE A 17 18.28 7.93 4.94
CA PHE A 17 17.46 9.02 5.46
C PHE A 17 16.01 8.55 5.67
N LEU A 18 15.40 7.94 4.64
CA LEU A 18 14.03 7.41 4.73
C LEU A 18 13.91 6.34 5.83
N LYS A 19 14.92 5.47 5.95
CA LYS A 19 14.96 4.44 6.98
C LYS A 19 14.93 5.04 8.39
N GLU A 20 15.70 6.09 8.65
CA GLU A 20 15.70 6.76 9.96
C GLU A 20 14.39 7.53 10.22
N GLU A 21 13.79 8.15 9.20
CA GLU A 21 12.48 8.81 9.37
C GLU A 21 11.36 7.80 9.70
N LEU A 22 11.32 6.65 9.03
CA LEU A 22 10.33 5.61 9.31
C LEU A 22 10.47 5.02 10.72
N LYS A 23 11.69 4.94 11.29
CA LYS A 23 11.90 4.50 12.68
C LYS A 23 11.30 5.44 13.72
N LYS A 24 11.23 6.74 13.41
CA LYS A 24 10.72 7.77 14.34
C LYS A 24 9.20 7.77 14.43
N ILE A 25 8.49 7.12 13.49
CA ILE A 25 7.03 7.05 13.48
C ILE A 25 6.57 6.28 14.73
N LYS A 26 5.89 6.99 15.63
CA LYS A 26 5.34 6.42 16.86
C LYS A 26 3.93 5.85 16.64
N SER A 27 3.52 4.97 17.54
CA SER A 27 2.29 4.15 17.48
C SER A 27 0.95 4.91 17.49
N ASN A 28 0.94 6.24 17.63
CA ASN A 28 -0.29 7.04 17.58
C ASN A 28 -0.69 7.38 16.14
N LEU A 29 -0.71 6.36 15.27
CA LEU A 29 -1.18 6.50 13.90
C LEU A 29 -2.68 6.79 13.94
N LYS A 30 -3.11 7.85 13.26
CA LYS A 30 -4.53 8.21 13.04
C LYS A 30 -5.28 7.18 12.19
N PHE A 31 -4.67 6.03 11.93
CA PHE A 31 -5.13 5.04 10.99
C PHE A 31 -5.02 3.65 11.59
N GLU A 32 -6.05 2.86 11.40
CA GLU A 32 -6.11 1.44 11.69
C GLU A 32 -6.02 0.63 10.40
N LEU A 33 -5.26 -0.46 10.43
CA LEU A 33 -5.19 -1.43 9.34
C LEU A 33 -6.37 -2.39 9.45
N ILE A 34 -7.18 -2.48 8.41
CA ILE A 34 -8.30 -3.41 8.32
C ILE A 34 -8.00 -4.41 7.23
N GLN A 35 -8.23 -5.68 7.51
CA GLN A 35 -8.08 -6.76 6.55
C GLN A 35 -9.35 -7.60 6.52
N GLY A 36 -9.92 -7.78 5.33
CA GLY A 36 -11.05 -8.66 5.10
C GLY A 36 -10.66 -10.14 5.10
N LYS A 37 -11.51 -10.97 4.48
CA LYS A 37 -11.24 -12.42 4.36
C LYS A 37 -10.09 -12.71 3.39
N ASP A 38 -9.94 -11.90 2.35
CA ASP A 38 -8.86 -12.02 1.38
C ASP A 38 -7.60 -11.29 1.87
N ASN A 39 -6.42 -11.83 1.58
CA ASN A 39 -5.15 -11.21 1.94
C ASN A 39 -4.84 -9.92 1.16
N LEU A 40 -5.53 -9.69 0.04
CA LEU A 40 -5.47 -8.47 -0.75
C LEU A 40 -6.54 -7.45 -0.35
N ASP A 41 -7.51 -7.84 0.48
CA ASP A 41 -8.56 -6.95 0.97
C ASP A 41 -8.07 -6.16 2.18
N ILE A 42 -7.05 -5.34 1.96
CA ILE A 42 -6.42 -4.51 2.99
C ILE A 42 -6.84 -3.06 2.79
N ASN A 43 -7.34 -2.43 3.84
CA ASN A 43 -7.74 -1.03 3.85
C ASN A 43 -7.14 -0.29 5.06
N LEU A 44 -7.16 1.04 5.01
CA LEU A 44 -6.80 1.92 6.12
C LEU A 44 -8.03 2.71 6.53
N LYS A 45 -8.39 2.66 7.81
CA LYS A 45 -9.49 3.43 8.40
C LYS A 45 -8.94 4.53 9.28
N GLU A 46 -9.42 5.76 9.11
CA GLU A 46 -9.08 6.85 10.01
C GLU A 46 -9.76 6.67 11.38
N THR A 47 -9.02 6.83 12.47
CA THR A 47 -9.51 6.62 13.84
C THR A 47 -9.88 7.92 14.57
N THR A 48 -9.51 9.08 14.03
CA THR A 48 -9.68 10.38 14.70
C THR A 48 -10.93 11.17 14.32
N GLY A 49 -11.56 10.86 13.18
CA GLY A 49 -12.63 11.68 12.59
C GLY A 49 -14.06 11.38 13.06
N GLY A 50 -14.26 10.45 14.00
CA GLY A 50 -15.59 10.09 14.52
C GLY A 50 -16.51 9.37 13.52
N GLY A 51 -16.01 9.03 12.32
CA GLY A 51 -16.76 8.38 11.25
C GLY A 51 -15.97 7.28 10.54
N ASP A 52 -16.66 6.57 9.65
CA ASP A 52 -16.15 5.46 8.85
C ASP A 52 -15.40 5.95 7.60
N CYS A 53 -14.29 6.67 7.84
CA CYS A 53 -13.43 7.17 6.77
C CYS A 53 -12.40 6.10 6.38
N TYR A 54 -12.62 5.47 5.23
CA TYR A 54 -11.71 4.47 4.66
C TYR A 54 -10.91 5.06 3.49
N LEU A 55 -9.70 4.54 3.29
CA LEU A 55 -8.88 4.91 2.13
C LEU A 55 -9.54 4.47 0.81
N TYR A 56 -10.17 3.30 0.81
CA TYR A 56 -10.90 2.75 -0.34
C TYR A 56 -12.34 2.44 0.05
N THR A 57 -13.27 2.57 -0.90
CA THR A 57 -14.66 2.11 -0.72
C THR A 57 -14.73 0.59 -0.82
N ASN A 58 -14.03 0.00 -1.78
CA ASN A 58 -13.90 -1.45 -1.95
C ASN A 58 -12.49 -1.80 -2.47
N PRO A 59 -11.55 -2.21 -1.58
CA PRO A 59 -10.16 -2.42 -1.94
C PRO A 59 -9.95 -3.37 -3.12
N LEU A 60 -10.66 -4.50 -3.14
CA LEU A 60 -10.51 -5.52 -4.19
C LEU A 60 -11.04 -5.04 -5.55
N THR A 61 -12.20 -4.40 -5.55
CA THR A 61 -12.81 -3.89 -6.79
C THR A 61 -11.95 -2.79 -7.41
N GLU A 62 -11.48 -1.86 -6.58
CA GLU A 62 -10.62 -0.76 -7.01
C GLU A 62 -9.24 -1.27 -7.48
N LEU A 63 -8.64 -2.23 -6.77
CA LEU A 63 -7.41 -2.89 -7.20
C LEU A 63 -7.55 -3.55 -8.57
N ASN A 64 -8.60 -4.35 -8.77
CA ASN A 64 -8.84 -5.02 -10.05
C ASN A 64 -9.09 -4.01 -11.19
N SER A 65 -9.85 -2.96 -10.92
CA SER A 65 -10.10 -1.89 -11.91
C SER A 65 -8.81 -1.17 -12.32
N LEU A 66 -7.93 -0.89 -11.35
CA LEU A 66 -6.63 -0.27 -11.63
C LEU A 66 -5.74 -1.23 -12.42
N LEU A 67 -5.61 -2.49 -12.01
CA LEU A 67 -4.81 -3.48 -12.73
C LEU A 67 -5.26 -3.67 -14.18
N ASN A 68 -6.57 -3.74 -14.43
CA ASN A 68 -7.11 -3.79 -15.78
C ASN A 68 -6.72 -2.55 -16.58
N THR A 69 -6.88 -1.35 -15.97
CA THR A 69 -6.48 -0.09 -16.63
C THR A 69 -5.00 -0.08 -17.00
N TYR A 70 -4.12 -0.58 -16.12
CA TYR A 70 -2.68 -0.66 -16.39
C TYR A 70 -2.34 -1.68 -17.48
N ASN A 71 -2.95 -2.85 -17.45
CA ASN A 71 -2.76 -3.88 -18.48
C ASN A 71 -3.27 -3.40 -19.85
N ASP A 72 -4.39 -2.68 -19.88
CA ASP A 72 -4.99 -2.26 -21.15
C ASP A 72 -4.27 -1.04 -21.77
N LYS A 73 -3.84 -0.08 -20.94
CA LYS A 73 -3.33 1.21 -21.43
C LYS A 73 -1.82 1.38 -21.33
N TYR A 74 -1.18 0.73 -20.37
CA TYR A 74 0.19 1.03 -19.97
C TYR A 74 1.12 -0.18 -19.98
N PHE A 75 0.69 -1.32 -20.54
CA PHE A 75 1.46 -2.57 -20.55
C PHE A 75 2.88 -2.45 -21.13
N LEU A 76 3.06 -1.61 -22.17
CA LEU A 76 4.34 -1.41 -22.83
C LEU A 76 5.11 -0.17 -22.33
N TYR A 77 4.61 0.51 -21.30
CA TYR A 77 5.25 1.71 -20.79
C TYR A 77 6.44 1.32 -19.91
N PRO A 78 7.67 1.76 -20.24
CA PRO A 78 8.86 1.37 -19.48
C PRO A 78 8.93 2.04 -18.11
N VAL A 79 8.16 3.11 -17.89
CA VAL A 79 8.15 3.89 -16.65
C VAL A 79 6.70 4.23 -16.28
N LEU A 80 6.36 4.05 -15.00
CA LEU A 80 5.06 4.39 -14.43
C LEU A 80 5.23 5.45 -13.35
N TYR A 81 4.42 6.51 -13.41
CA TYR A 81 4.35 7.55 -12.38
C TYR A 81 3.09 7.36 -11.55
N PHE A 82 3.22 7.49 -10.23
CA PHE A 82 2.13 7.28 -9.29
C PHE A 82 1.94 8.51 -8.41
N TYR A 83 0.68 8.91 -8.25
CA TYR A 83 0.29 9.97 -7.32
C TYR A 83 -0.25 9.33 -6.04
N GLY A 84 0.62 9.21 -5.04
CA GLY A 84 0.32 8.55 -3.78
C GLY A 84 0.63 7.05 -3.79
N PHE A 85 0.86 6.50 -2.61
CA PHE A 85 1.25 5.10 -2.41
C PHE A 85 0.09 4.18 -1.98
N GLY A 86 -0.94 4.76 -1.36
CA GLY A 86 -2.10 4.00 -0.86
C GLY A 86 -1.71 2.90 0.13
N ASN A 87 -2.36 1.74 0.04
CA ASN A 87 -2.02 0.54 0.84
C ASN A 87 -0.81 -0.26 0.27
N GLY A 88 -0.22 0.17 -0.85
CA GLY A 88 0.95 -0.48 -1.48
C GLY A 88 0.66 -1.77 -2.26
N ILE A 89 -0.56 -2.32 -2.26
CA ILE A 89 -0.86 -3.60 -2.93
C ILE A 89 -0.73 -3.49 -4.45
N LEU A 90 -1.21 -2.38 -5.04
CA LEU A 90 -1.09 -2.15 -6.49
C LEU A 90 0.36 -2.28 -6.96
N PHE A 91 1.29 -1.63 -6.27
CA PHE A 91 2.72 -1.66 -6.60
C PHE A 91 3.27 -3.08 -6.52
N LYS A 92 2.90 -3.83 -5.49
CA LYS A 92 3.32 -5.23 -5.34
C LYS A 92 2.79 -6.08 -6.51
N ALA A 93 1.54 -5.91 -6.91
CA ALA A 93 0.94 -6.65 -8.02
C ALA A 93 1.60 -6.30 -9.36
N LEU A 94 1.83 -5.01 -9.64
CA LEU A 94 2.50 -4.56 -10.87
C LEU A 94 3.94 -5.08 -10.97
N LEU A 95 4.69 -5.06 -9.85
CA LEU A 95 6.08 -5.54 -9.81
C LEU A 95 6.23 -7.07 -9.83
N GLN A 96 5.14 -7.82 -9.61
CA GLN A 96 5.14 -9.27 -9.79
C GLN A 96 5.04 -9.69 -11.25
N ASN A 97 4.76 -8.76 -12.16
CA ASN A 97 4.77 -9.03 -13.59
C ASN A 97 6.18 -9.45 -14.02
N LYS A 98 6.32 -10.68 -14.53
CA LYS A 98 7.61 -11.30 -14.89
C LYS A 98 8.10 -10.94 -16.31
N ASN A 99 7.40 -10.04 -16.99
CA ASN A 99 7.80 -9.59 -18.32
C ASN A 99 9.22 -9.04 -18.34
#